data_AF-A0A3D9KDY4-F1
#
_entry.id   AF-A0A3D9KDY4-F1
#
_cell.length_a   1.000
_cell.length_b   1.000
_cell.length_c   1.000
_cell.angle_alpha   90.00
_cell.angle_beta   90.00
_cell.angle_gamma   90.00
#
_symmetry.space_group_name_H-M   'P 1'
#
loop_
_entity.id
_entity.type
_entity.pdbx_description
1 polymer ?
#
loop_
_entity_poly.entity_id
_entity_poly.type
_entity_poly.pdbx_seq_one_letter_code
_entity_poly.pdbx_strand_id
1 'polypeptide(L)'
;MSTTDPDSGYMLRDGKPEGFFYLDHPTDNHKYNIITVVHITYGNVHDYIPYIERLEHKFESSITFAFNAGYNTSNICKSSMIGRRSFMPVKD
;
A
#
# COMPACT_ATOMS: atom_id res chain seq x y z
N MET A 1 4.38 20.37 10.15
CA MET A 1 4.67 20.39 8.70
C MET A 1 6.11 20.81 8.49
N SER A 2 6.73 20.38 7.40
CA SER A 2 8.07 20.83 7.04
C SER A 2 8.04 22.29 6.57
N THR A 3 9.09 23.03 6.87
CA THR A 3 9.26 24.44 6.46
C THR A 3 9.88 24.58 5.07
N THR A 4 10.48 23.51 4.53
CA THR A 4 11.11 23.49 3.21
C THR A 4 10.27 22.78 2.16
N ASP A 5 9.45 21.81 2.58
CA ASP A 5 8.56 21.05 1.71
C ASP A 5 7.23 20.74 2.43
N PRO A 6 6.20 21.60 2.28
CA PRO A 6 4.91 21.43 2.93
C PRO A 6 4.19 20.13 2.55
N ASP A 7 4.54 19.54 1.41
CA ASP A 7 3.95 18.31 0.88
C ASP A 7 4.66 17.06 1.43
N SER A 8 5.60 17.19 2.37
CA SER A 8 6.20 16.05 3.06
C SER A 8 5.51 15.74 4.39
N GLY A 9 5.45 14.45 4.75
CA GLY A 9 4.86 14.00 6.01
C GLY A 9 5.91 13.59 7.03
N TYR A 10 5.73 13.99 8.29
CA TYR A 10 6.63 13.59 9.39
C TYR A 10 6.35 12.13 9.80
N MET A 11 7.30 11.24 9.54
CA MET A 11 7.21 9.83 9.89
C MET A 11 8.07 9.53 11.12
N LEU A 12 7.44 8.94 12.13
CA LEU A 12 8.09 8.29 13.25
C LEU A 12 7.60 6.85 13.31
N ARG A 13 8.44 5.89 12.93
CA ARG A 13 8.12 4.45 12.91
C ARG A 13 9.30 3.69 13.53
N ASP A 14 9.00 2.74 14.40
CA ASP A 14 10.02 1.91 15.03
C ASP A 14 10.89 1.19 13.99
N GLY A 15 12.22 1.27 14.17
CA GLY A 15 13.19 0.63 13.28
C GLY A 15 13.36 1.30 11.91
N LYS A 16 12.73 2.46 11.66
CA LYS A 16 12.94 3.27 10.45
C LYS A 16 13.55 4.64 10.81
N PRO A 17 14.21 5.32 9.85
CA PRO A 17 14.64 6.69 10.04
C PRO A 17 13.45 7.61 10.37
N GLU A 18 13.65 8.49 11.35
CA GLU A 18 12.72 9.56 11.69
C GLU A 18 12.97 10.79 10.81
N GLY A 19 11.90 11.47 10.39
CA GLY A 19 12.01 12.67 9.55
C GLY A 19 10.83 12.90 8.61
N PHE A 20 11.01 13.79 7.65
CA PHE A 20 10.02 14.12 6.62
C PHE A 20 10.21 13.26 5.38
N PHE A 21 9.16 12.56 4.96
CA PHE A 21 9.20 11.62 3.85
C PHE A 21 7.95 11.69 2.97
N TYR A 22 8.03 10.99 1.85
CA TYR A 22 6.92 10.54 1.04
C TYR A 22 6.84 9.02 1.13
N LEU A 23 5.64 8.46 0.98
CA LEU A 23 5.42 7.02 0.92
C LEU A 23 4.90 6.64 -0.46
N ASP A 24 5.52 5.63 -1.05
CA ASP A 24 5.01 4.94 -2.21
C ASP A 24 4.09 3.79 -1.80
N HIS A 25 2.88 3.79 -2.35
CA HIS A 25 1.91 2.71 -2.25
C HIS A 25 1.81 1.99 -3.61
N PRO A 26 2.74 1.07 -3.91
CA PRO A 26 2.72 0.34 -5.16
C PRO A 26 1.61 -0.70 -5.19
N THR A 27 1.05 -0.90 -6.38
CA THR A 27 0.16 -2.01 -6.71
C THR A 27 0.82 -2.83 -7.80
N ASP A 28 1.07 -4.11 -7.54
CA ASP A 28 1.70 -5.01 -8.49
C ASP A 28 0.73 -6.05 -9.08
N ASN A 29 1.07 -6.51 -10.28
CA ASN A 29 0.44 -7.66 -10.88
C ASN A 29 1.13 -8.94 -10.41
N HIS A 30 0.45 -9.70 -9.57
CA HIS A 30 0.99 -10.92 -8.96
C HIS A 30 1.53 -11.94 -9.98
N LYS A 31 0.88 -12.05 -11.15
CA LYS A 31 1.19 -13.07 -12.15
C LYS A 31 2.52 -12.78 -12.84
N TYR A 32 2.83 -11.50 -13.03
CA TYR A 32 4.00 -11.05 -13.79
C TYR A 32 5.04 -10.35 -12.91
N ASN A 33 4.75 -10.13 -11.63
CA ASN A 33 5.59 -9.43 -10.65
C ASN A 33 6.03 -8.03 -11.13
N ILE A 34 5.10 -7.28 -11.73
CA ILE A 34 5.34 -5.93 -12.28
C ILE A 34 4.50 -4.91 -11.51
N ILE A 35 5.11 -3.80 -11.12
CA ILE A 35 4.38 -2.65 -10.55
C ILE A 35 3.54 -2.02 -11.65
N THR A 36 2.22 -1.99 -11.45
CA THR A 36 1.26 -1.44 -12.41
C THR A 36 0.88 0.00 -12.10
N VAL A 37 0.86 0.37 -10.81
CA VAL A 37 0.56 1.72 -10.34
C VAL A 37 1.36 2.01 -9.08
N VAL A 38 1.78 3.25 -8.92
CA VAL A 38 2.31 3.79 -7.67
C VAL A 38 1.44 4.98 -7.26
N HIS A 39 1.03 5.02 -6.00
CA HIS A 39 0.36 6.18 -5.43
C HIS A 39 1.22 6.77 -4.32
N ILE A 40 1.55 8.05 -4.42
CA ILE A 40 2.42 8.73 -3.47
C ILE A 40 1.57 9.49 -2.46
N THR A 41 1.93 9.40 -1.18
CA THR A 41 1.34 10.19 -0.09
C THR A 41 2.41 10.77 0.82
N TYR A 42 1.98 11.62 1.77
CA TYR A 42 2.82 12.15 2.83
C TYR A 42 3.33 11.03 3.76
N GLY A 43 4.56 11.17 4.25
CA GLY A 43 5.24 10.25 5.18
C GLY A 43 4.47 9.81 6.43
N ASN A 44 3.48 10.61 6.83
CA ASN A 44 2.65 10.37 8.01
C ASN A 44 1.32 9.68 7.69
N VAL A 45 1.05 9.33 6.42
CA VAL A 45 -0.14 8.55 6.04
C VAL A 45 0.09 7.09 6.36
N HIS A 46 -0.92 6.45 6.96
CA HIS A 46 -0.90 5.01 7.19
C HIS A 46 -1.24 4.26 5.90
N ASP A 47 -0.39 3.29 5.56
CA ASP A 47 -0.42 2.53 4.30
C ASP A 47 -1.79 1.85 4.01
N TYR A 48 -2.63 1.64 5.03
CA TYR A 48 -3.97 1.04 4.92
C TYR A 48 -5.02 1.98 4.29
N ILE A 49 -4.94 3.29 4.55
CA ILE A 49 -5.95 4.28 4.13
C ILE A 49 -6.00 4.39 2.59
N PRO A 50 -4.91 4.76 1.90
CA PRO A 50 -4.91 4.88 0.44
C PRO A 50 -5.16 3.54 -0.25
N TYR A 51 -4.89 2.43 0.44
CA TYR A 51 -5.13 1.10 -0.11
C TYR A 51 -6.63 0.80 -0.26
N ILE A 52 -7.44 1.01 0.79
CA ILE A 52 -8.90 0.74 0.74
C ILE A 52 -9.58 1.66 -0.28
N GLU A 53 -9.28 2.95 -0.24
CA GLU A 53 -9.88 3.92 -1.15
C GLU A 53 -9.64 3.56 -2.62
N ARG A 54 -8.47 3.00 -2.94
CA ARG A 54 -8.12 2.62 -4.32
C ARG A 54 -8.62 1.26 -4.75
N LEU A 55 -8.88 0.34 -3.82
CA LEU A 55 -9.62 -0.88 -4.14
C LEU A 55 -10.98 -0.49 -4.71
N GLU A 56 -11.74 0.36 -4.01
CA GLU A 56 -13.08 0.79 -4.44
C GLU A 56 -13.10 1.47 -5.82
N HIS A 57 -12.06 2.23 -6.18
CA HIS A 57 -11.99 2.99 -7.44
C HIS A 57 -11.50 2.22 -8.67
N LYS A 58 -10.95 0.99 -8.53
CA LYS A 58 -10.30 0.26 -9.67
C LYS A 58 -11.02 -1.00 -10.12
N PHE A 59 -12.17 -1.35 -9.53
CA PHE A 59 -12.84 -2.63 -9.75
C PHE A 59 -13.72 -2.74 -11.02
N GLU A 60 -13.43 -1.99 -12.08
CA GLU A 60 -14.07 -2.23 -13.39
C GLU A 60 -13.33 -3.24 -14.28
N SER A 61 -12.11 -3.68 -13.94
CA SER A 61 -11.39 -4.61 -14.82
C SER A 61 -10.66 -5.75 -14.11
N SER A 62 -10.63 -6.88 -14.80
CA SER A 62 -10.19 -8.24 -14.49
C SER A 62 -8.69 -8.42 -14.16
N ILE A 63 -8.06 -7.43 -13.52
CA ILE A 63 -6.65 -7.49 -13.14
C ILE A 63 -6.55 -8.15 -11.76
N THR A 64 -5.78 -9.24 -11.68
CA THR A 64 -5.46 -9.89 -10.42
C THR A 64 -4.31 -9.16 -9.75
N PHE A 65 -4.59 -8.48 -8.64
CA PHE A 65 -3.62 -7.73 -7.85
C PHE A 65 -2.94 -8.62 -6.81
N ALA A 66 -1.63 -8.46 -6.61
CA ALA A 66 -0.94 -8.96 -5.42
C ALA A 66 -0.67 -7.82 -4.44
N PHE A 67 -0.47 -8.23 -3.20
CA PHE A 67 0.04 -7.38 -2.15
C PHE A 67 1.56 -7.33 -2.25
N ASN A 68 2.12 -6.14 -2.19
CA ASN A 68 3.51 -6.01 -1.76
C ASN A 68 3.63 -6.61 -0.35
N ALA A 69 4.64 -7.44 -0.10
CA ALA A 69 4.82 -8.20 1.14
C ALA A 69 4.81 -7.33 2.41
N GLY A 70 5.15 -6.04 2.30
CA GLY A 70 5.06 -5.06 3.39
C GLY A 70 3.63 -4.73 3.87
N TYR A 71 2.60 -5.09 3.10
CA TYR A 71 1.19 -4.88 3.43
C TYR A 71 0.54 -6.08 4.12
N ASN A 72 1.31 -7.13 4.44
CA ASN A 72 0.85 -8.31 5.16
C ASN A 72 0.63 -8.01 6.67
N THR A 73 -0.26 -7.06 6.94
CA THR A 73 -0.70 -6.69 8.30
C THR A 73 -2.17 -7.04 8.46
N SER A 74 -2.56 -7.46 9.67
CA SER A 74 -3.89 -8.03 9.98
C SER A 74 -5.06 -7.17 9.52
N ASN A 75 -4.93 -5.84 9.63
CA ASN A 75 -5.98 -4.89 9.24
C ASN A 75 -6.20 -4.85 7.71
N ILE A 76 -5.14 -4.96 6.92
CA ILE A 76 -5.20 -4.93 5.46
C ILE A 76 -5.71 -6.25 4.91
N CYS A 77 -5.30 -7.37 5.51
CA CYS A 77 -5.87 -8.69 5.22
C CYS A 77 -7.38 -8.73 5.51
N LYS A 78 -7.84 -8.17 6.63
CA LYS A 78 -9.27 -8.18 6.97
C LYS A 78 -10.13 -7.37 5.99
N SER A 79 -9.70 -6.17 5.60
CA SER A 79 -10.47 -5.34 4.65
C SER A 79 -10.45 -5.90 3.23
N SER A 80 -9.37 -6.56 2.82
CA SER A 80 -9.29 -7.21 1.50
C SER A 80 -10.01 -8.57 1.43
N MET A 81 -10.17 -9.25 2.56
CA MET A 81 -10.92 -10.51 2.68
C MET A 81 -12.45 -10.37 2.68
N ILE A 82 -13.01 -9.14 2.76
CA ILE A 82 -14.46 -8.90 2.79
C ILE A 82 -15.17 -9.14 1.43
N GLY A 83 -14.47 -9.71 0.44
CA GLY A 83 -15.17 -10.23 -0.75
C GLY A 83 -14.33 -10.81 -1.87
N ARG A 84 -13.00 -10.79 -1.81
CA ARG A 84 -12.15 -11.28 -2.92
C ARG A 84 -10.93 -12.01 -2.37
N ARG A 85 -10.66 -13.20 -2.91
CA ARG A 85 -9.62 -14.14 -2.43
C ARG A 85 -8.26 -13.45 -2.31
N SER A 86 -7.74 -13.40 -1.09
CA SER A 86 -6.30 -13.24 -0.84
C SER A 86 -5.62 -14.54 -1.28
N PHE A 87 -4.82 -14.49 -2.35
CA PHE A 87 -3.94 -15.62 -2.70
C PHE A 87 -2.61 -15.44 -1.99
N MET A 88 -2.42 -16.18 -0.90
CA MET A 88 -1.10 -16.35 -0.30
C MET A 88 -0.39 -17.52 -1.02
N PRO A 89 0.79 -17.31 -1.61
CA PRO A 89 1.57 -18.43 -2.12
C PRO A 89 2.00 -19.33 -0.95
N VAL A 90 1.66 -20.61 -1.02
CA VAL A 90 2.18 -21.64 -0.14
C VAL A 90 3.60 -21.93 -0.62
N LYS A 91 4.59 -21.89 0.28
CA LYS A 91 5.93 -22.40 -0.03
C LYS A 91 5.83 -23.93 -0.13
N ASP A 92 6.24 -24.48 -1.27
CA ASP A 92 6.52 -25.91 -1.42
C ASP A 92 7.67 -26.35 -0.49
#